data_AF-A0A2S8FJD4-F1
#
_entry.id   AF-A0A2S8FJD4-F1
#
_cell.length_a   1.000
_cell.length_b   1.000
_cell.length_c   1.000
_cell.angle_alpha   90.00
_cell.angle_beta   90.00
_cell.angle_gamma   90.00
#
_symmetry.space_group_name_H-M   'P 1'
#
loop_
_entity.id
_entity.type
_entity.pdbx_description
1 polymer ?
#
loop_
_entity_poly.entity_id
_entity_poly.type
_entity_poly.pdbx_seq_one_letter_code
_entity_poly.pdbx_strand_id
1 'polypeptide(L)'
;MAHILSPPDGVAFLDPEEVARRLKDEFDYTAIDRDEGADVVGAIVAKLVELDAPQEVIDFQLASQDRALQIVVSDDSNSDDYLQFTVKPNNGIFIGYFSYDHQQATRPLLERCACALGYKITLL
;
A
#
# COMPACT_ATOMS: atom_id res chain seq x y z
N MET A 1 7.90 -13.23 1.13
CA MET A 1 6.66 -13.33 1.93
C MET A 1 6.00 -11.97 1.90
N ALA A 2 4.67 -11.90 1.95
CA ALA A 2 3.95 -10.62 1.89
C ALA A 2 2.70 -10.66 2.75
N HIS A 3 2.23 -9.49 3.15
CA HIS A 3 0.94 -9.33 3.81
C HIS A 3 0.02 -8.45 2.99
N ILE A 4 -1.28 -8.63 3.16
CA ILE A 4 -2.31 -7.68 2.71
C ILE A 4 -2.97 -7.07 3.94
N LEU A 5 -3.12 -5.73 3.90
CA LEU A 5 -4.07 -5.02 4.75
C LEU A 5 -5.36 -4.77 3.95
N SER A 6 -6.49 -5.20 4.51
CA SER A 6 -7.81 -4.97 3.91
C SER A 6 -8.86 -4.67 4.99
N PRO A 7 -9.91 -3.91 4.68
CA PRO A 7 -10.99 -3.67 5.62
C PRO A 7 -11.67 -5.00 6.01
N PRO A 8 -12.33 -5.06 7.17
CA PRO A 8 -13.21 -6.17 7.53
C PRO A 8 -14.31 -6.41 6.48
N ASP A 9 -14.86 -7.62 6.47
CA ASP A 9 -15.90 -8.00 5.51
C ASP A 9 -17.12 -7.08 5.62
N GLY A 10 -17.57 -6.56 4.48
CA GLY A 10 -18.68 -5.60 4.41
C GLY A 10 -18.31 -4.15 4.72
N VAL A 11 -17.04 -3.87 5.06
CA VAL A 11 -16.53 -2.50 5.23
C VAL A 11 -15.84 -2.05 3.94
N ALA A 12 -16.15 -0.82 3.51
CA ALA A 12 -15.56 -0.24 2.31
C ALA A 12 -14.07 0.10 2.50
N PHE A 13 -13.31 0.07 1.42
CA PHE A 13 -11.94 0.58 1.41
C PHE A 13 -11.91 2.08 1.68
N LEU A 14 -10.95 2.51 2.50
CA LEU A 14 -10.63 3.91 2.69
C LEU A 14 -10.09 4.51 1.38
N ASP A 15 -10.38 5.79 1.19
CA ASP A 15 -9.76 6.59 0.14
C ASP A 15 -8.23 6.70 0.39
N PRO A 16 -7.39 6.68 -0.66
CA PRO A 16 -5.94 6.85 -0.51
C PRO A 16 -5.54 8.08 0.33
N GLU A 17 -6.24 9.21 0.21
CA GLU A 17 -5.97 10.41 1.02
C GLU A 17 -6.27 10.19 2.51
N GLU A 18 -7.34 9.44 2.81
CA GLU A 18 -7.72 9.12 4.18
C GLU A 18 -6.75 8.12 4.80
N VAL A 19 -6.25 7.16 4.01
CA VAL A 19 -5.16 6.27 4.43
C VAL A 19 -3.92 7.09 4.77
N ALA A 20 -3.49 7.95 3.85
CA ALA A 20 -2.37 8.86 4.05
C ALA A 20 -2.50 9.72 5.31
N ARG A 21 -3.69 10.31 5.54
CA ARG A 21 -3.96 11.12 6.73
C ARG A 21 -3.81 10.33 8.02
N ARG A 22 -4.41 9.14 8.10
CA ARG A 22 -4.35 8.30 9.31
C ARG A 22 -2.93 7.80 9.60
N LEU A 23 -2.17 7.47 8.56
CA LEU A 23 -0.78 7.04 8.73
C LEU A 23 0.11 8.19 9.21
N LYS A 24 -0.09 9.41 8.68
CA LYS A 24 0.58 10.62 9.18
C LYS A 24 0.28 10.91 10.65
N ASP A 25 -0.94 10.61 11.11
CA ASP A 25 -1.33 10.80 12.51
C ASP A 25 -0.73 9.70 13.43
N GLU A 26 -0.36 8.54 12.88
CA GLU A 26 0.13 7.36 13.62
C GLU A 26 1.66 7.27 13.69
N PHE A 27 2.37 7.69 12.64
CA PHE A 27 3.82 7.49 12.50
C PHE A 27 4.60 8.80 12.52
N ASP A 28 5.76 8.79 13.19
CA ASP A 28 6.66 9.94 13.27
C ASP A 28 7.23 10.34 11.90
N TYR A 29 7.45 9.36 11.02
CA TYR A 29 7.83 9.58 9.64
C TYR A 29 6.82 8.96 8.68
N THR A 30 6.24 9.80 7.81
CA THR A 30 5.42 9.36 6.68
C THR A 30 5.78 10.17 5.44
N ALA A 31 6.37 9.51 4.43
CA ALA A 31 6.56 10.09 3.10
C ALA A 31 5.44 9.61 2.16
N ILE A 32 4.96 10.53 1.32
CA ILE A 32 3.91 10.25 0.34
C ILE A 32 4.36 10.81 -0.99
N ASP A 33 4.37 9.94 -2.00
CA ASP A 33 4.71 10.29 -3.37
C ASP A 33 3.57 9.89 -4.32
N ARG A 34 3.01 10.89 -5.01
CA ARG A 34 1.93 10.69 -5.99
C ARG A 34 2.48 10.23 -7.33
N ASP A 35 3.63 10.76 -7.73
CA ASP A 35 4.24 10.46 -9.03
C ASP A 35 4.74 9.02 -9.02
N GLU A 36 5.42 8.60 -7.95
CA GLU A 36 5.82 7.19 -7.76
C GLU A 36 4.60 6.26 -7.66
N GLY A 37 3.52 6.70 -7.00
CA GLY A 37 2.25 5.96 -6.96
C GLY A 37 1.65 5.73 -8.36
N ALA A 38 1.64 6.78 -9.19
CA ALA A 38 1.16 6.73 -10.57
C ALA A 38 2.06 5.85 -11.45
N ASP A 39 3.38 5.89 -11.24
CA ASP A 39 4.37 5.05 -11.94
C ASP A 39 4.17 3.57 -11.63
N VAL A 40 3.91 3.20 -10.38
CA VAL A 40 3.60 1.81 -9.99
C VAL A 40 2.34 1.32 -10.71
N VAL A 41 1.29 2.14 -10.80
CA VAL A 41 0.09 1.79 -11.58
C VAL A 41 0.43 1.63 -13.06
N GLY A 42 1.23 2.53 -13.62
CA GLY A 42 1.71 2.44 -15.00
C GLY A 42 2.45 1.12 -15.28
N ALA A 43 3.32 0.68 -14.36
CA ALA A 43 4.03 -0.59 -14.47
C ALA A 43 3.08 -1.80 -14.39
N ILE A 44 2.06 -1.75 -13.52
CA ILE A 44 1.03 -2.80 -13.45
C ILE A 44 0.25 -2.87 -14.77
N VAL A 45 -0.17 -1.71 -15.31
CA VAL A 45 -0.88 -1.63 -16.58
C VAL A 45 -0.04 -2.18 -17.73
N ALA A 46 1.23 -1.77 -17.83
CA ALA A 46 2.16 -2.31 -18.82
C ALA A 46 2.24 -3.84 -18.72
N LYS A 47 2.30 -4.38 -17.49
CA LYS A 47 2.34 -5.82 -17.29
C LYS A 47 1.04 -6.52 -17.69
N LEU A 48 -0.11 -5.93 -17.42
CA LEU A 48 -1.41 -6.46 -17.83
C LEU A 48 -1.55 -6.49 -19.36
N VAL A 49 -1.06 -5.45 -20.05
CA VAL A 49 -1.02 -5.40 -21.52
C VAL A 49 -0.11 -6.50 -22.08
N GLU A 50 1.08 -6.70 -21.50
CA GLU A 50 1.98 -7.81 -21.90
C GLU A 50 1.33 -9.19 -21.74
N LEU A 51 0.47 -9.34 -20.74
CA LEU A 51 -0.22 -10.60 -20.43
C LEU A 51 -1.55 -10.79 -21.20
N ASP A 52 -1.89 -9.87 -22.11
CA ASP A 52 -3.16 -9.87 -22.84
C ASP A 52 -4.38 -9.94 -21.90
N ALA A 53 -4.30 -9.22 -20.78
CA ALA A 53 -5.38 -9.16 -19.81
C ALA A 53 -6.61 -8.45 -20.42
N PRO A 54 -7.84 -8.76 -19.96
CA PRO A 54 -9.04 -8.10 -20.46
C PRO A 54 -8.96 -6.58 -20.30
N GLN A 55 -9.43 -5.84 -21.32
CA GLN A 55 -9.41 -4.38 -21.35
C GLN A 55 -10.07 -3.76 -20.10
N GLU A 56 -11.15 -4.37 -19.60
CA GLU A 56 -11.85 -3.92 -18.38
C GLU A 56 -10.93 -3.92 -17.15
N VAL A 57 -10.00 -4.88 -17.05
CA VAL A 57 -9.03 -4.97 -15.95
C VAL A 57 -7.96 -3.87 -16.09
N ILE A 58 -7.53 -3.59 -17.32
CA ILE A 58 -6.58 -2.52 -17.64
C ILE A 58 -7.21 -1.15 -17.32
N ASP A 59 -8.41 -0.90 -17.81
CA ASP A 59 -9.15 0.36 -17.60
C ASP A 59 -9.41 0.60 -16.11
N PHE A 60 -9.72 -0.46 -15.35
CA PHE A 60 -9.86 -0.38 -13.91
C PHE A 60 -8.57 0.07 -13.21
N GLN A 61 -7.41 -0.46 -13.60
CA GLN A 61 -6.14 -0.01 -13.04
C GLN A 61 -5.83 1.43 -13.46
N LEU A 62 -6.02 1.79 -14.72
CA LEU A 62 -5.80 3.16 -15.22
C LEU A 62 -6.64 4.20 -14.47
N ALA A 63 -7.91 3.89 -14.18
CA ALA A 63 -8.78 4.76 -13.40
C ALA A 63 -8.27 5.05 -11.97
N SER A 64 -7.34 4.24 -11.46
CA SER A 64 -6.70 4.45 -10.16
C SER A 64 -5.41 5.25 -10.21
N GLN A 65 -4.84 5.50 -11.38
CA GLN A 65 -3.49 6.06 -11.56
C GLN A 65 -3.33 7.43 -10.88
N ASP A 66 -4.22 8.36 -11.14
CA ASP A 66 -4.16 9.74 -10.58
C ASP A 66 -4.44 9.80 -9.07
N ARG A 67 -4.89 8.70 -8.48
CA ARG A 67 -5.25 8.58 -7.07
C ARG A 67 -4.34 7.63 -6.31
N ALA A 68 -3.39 6.99 -7.00
CA ALA A 68 -2.45 6.09 -6.37
C ALA A 68 -1.41 6.89 -5.58
N LEU A 69 -1.08 6.40 -4.39
CA LEU A 69 -0.07 6.98 -3.53
C LEU A 69 0.96 5.92 -3.20
N GLN A 70 2.23 6.22 -3.43
CA GLN A 70 3.31 5.49 -2.78
C GLN A 70 3.49 6.07 -1.38
N ILE A 71 3.50 5.21 -0.37
CA ILE A 71 3.65 5.61 1.03
C ILE A 71 4.82 4.86 1.64
N VAL A 72 5.65 5.61 2.37
CA VAL A 72 6.70 5.07 3.25
C VAL A 72 6.37 5.48 4.68
N VAL A 73 6.33 4.53 5.61
CA VAL A 73 6.16 4.79 7.05
C VAL A 73 7.31 4.20 7.86
N SER A 74 7.73 4.93 8.89
CA SER A 74 8.78 4.54 9.83
C SER A 74 8.61 5.31 11.15
N ASP A 75 9.26 4.84 12.21
CA ASP A 75 9.39 5.55 13.49
C ASP A 75 10.53 6.58 13.49
N ASP A 76 11.48 6.47 12.55
CA ASP A 76 12.52 7.46 12.32
C ASP A 76 12.82 7.55 10.82
N SER A 77 13.03 8.78 10.35
CA SER A 77 13.50 9.11 9.01
C SER A 77 14.83 8.44 8.61
N ASN A 78 15.64 8.01 9.57
CA ASN A 78 16.94 7.35 9.32
C ASN A 78 16.94 5.84 9.62
N SER A 79 15.80 5.24 9.91
CA SER A 79 15.69 3.81 10.20
C SER A 79 15.73 2.99 8.92
N ASP A 80 16.46 1.86 8.96
CA ASP A 80 16.37 0.83 7.92
C ASP A 80 15.09 -0.03 8.05
N ASP A 81 14.38 0.10 9.18
CA ASP A 81 13.11 -0.57 9.44
C ASP A 81 11.95 0.34 9.00
N TYR A 82 11.53 0.23 7.74
CA TYR A 82 10.41 0.98 7.17
C TYR A 82 9.48 0.08 6.37
N LEU A 83 8.23 0.53 6.20
CA LEU A 83 7.30 -0.10 5.26
C LEU A 83 7.07 0.82 4.08
N GLN A 84 7.23 0.28 2.87
CA GLN A 84 6.92 0.96 1.62
C GLN A 84 5.83 0.17 0.87
N PHE A 85 4.75 0.85 0.48
CA PHE A 85 3.64 0.23 -0.21
C PHE A 85 2.84 1.24 -1.03
N THR A 86 2.11 0.73 -2.02
CA THR A 86 1.21 1.53 -2.84
C THR A 86 -0.23 1.40 -2.36
N VAL A 87 -0.90 2.53 -2.19
CA VAL A 87 -2.32 2.61 -1.86
C VAL A 87 -3.10 3.03 -3.09
N LYS A 88 -4.13 2.28 -3.43
CA LYS A 88 -5.02 2.54 -4.57
C LYS A 88 -6.48 2.45 -4.13
N PRO A 89 -7.39 3.21 -4.75
CA PRO A 89 -8.81 3.07 -4.47
C PRO A 89 -9.30 1.63 -4.63
N ASN A 90 -10.19 1.19 -3.73
CA ASN A 90 -10.88 -0.10 -3.80
C ASN A 90 -9.96 -1.33 -3.86
N ASN A 91 -8.75 -1.25 -3.29
CA ASN A 91 -7.80 -2.35 -3.30
C ASN A 91 -7.14 -2.56 -1.93
N GLY A 92 -6.72 -3.80 -1.67
CA GLY A 92 -5.91 -4.12 -0.50
C GLY A 92 -4.51 -3.50 -0.61
N ILE A 93 -3.93 -3.16 0.53
CA ILE A 93 -2.56 -2.65 0.59
C ILE A 93 -1.64 -3.85 0.68
N PHE A 94 -0.88 -4.09 -0.37
CA PHE A 94 0.12 -5.15 -0.42
C PHE A 94 1.43 -4.66 0.19
N ILE A 95 1.94 -5.40 1.17
CA ILE A 95 3.18 -5.11 1.89
C ILE A 95 4.18 -6.22 1.61
N GLY A 96 5.20 -5.89 0.82
CA GLY A 96 6.35 -6.74 0.54
C GLY A 96 7.49 -6.50 1.52
N TYR A 97 8.35 -7.50 1.70
CA TYR A 97 9.55 -7.41 2.54
C TYR A 97 10.78 -7.84 1.74
N PHE A 98 11.91 -7.19 1.98
CA PHE A 98 13.18 -7.52 1.31
C PHE A 98 13.81 -8.82 1.84
N SER A 99 13.55 -9.15 3.11
CA SER A 99 14.07 -10.35 3.77
C SER A 99 13.14 -10.79 4.91
N TYR A 100 13.39 -11.97 5.47
CA TYR A 100 12.71 -12.44 6.67
C TYR A 100 13.05 -11.56 7.89
N ASP A 101 14.29 -11.09 8.01
CA ASP A 101 14.70 -10.21 9.10
C ASP A 101 13.97 -8.86 9.02
N HIS A 102 13.86 -8.28 7.82
CA HIS A 102 13.08 -7.06 7.60
C HIS A 102 11.61 -7.27 7.97
N GLN A 103 11.03 -8.42 7.64
CA GLN A 103 9.67 -8.75 8.03
C GLN A 103 9.49 -8.81 9.56
N GLN A 104 10.43 -9.41 10.29
CA GLN A 104 10.38 -9.46 11.75
C GLN A 104 10.54 -8.08 12.37
N ALA A 105 11.50 -7.28 11.86
CA ALA A 105 11.80 -5.95 12.37
C ALA A 105 10.64 -4.96 12.13
N THR A 106 10.00 -5.02 10.96
CA THR A 106 8.89 -4.11 10.58
C THR A 106 7.51 -4.61 11.01
N ARG A 107 7.43 -5.75 11.71
CA ARG A 107 6.16 -6.29 12.20
C ARG A 107 5.37 -5.31 13.10
N PRO A 108 6.00 -4.58 14.05
CA PRO A 108 5.29 -3.57 14.83
C PRO A 108 4.69 -2.45 13.98
N LEU A 109 5.38 -2.03 12.91
CA LEU A 109 4.87 -1.03 11.97
C LEU A 109 3.65 -1.56 11.21
N LEU A 110 3.68 -2.83 10.78
CA LEU A 110 2.55 -3.48 10.11
C LEU A 110 1.31 -3.52 11.00
N GLU A 111 1.48 -3.91 12.27
CA GLU A 111 0.39 -4.02 13.24
C GLU A 111 -0.22 -2.64 13.55
N ARG A 112 0.61 -1.60 13.63
CA ARG A 112 0.16 -0.21 13.79
C ARG A 112 -0.57 0.33 12.56
N CYS A 113 -0.07 0.05 11.34
CA CYS A 113 -0.79 0.36 10.11
C CYS A 113 -2.19 -0.27 10.12
N ALA A 114 -2.27 -1.57 10.44
CA ALA A 114 -3.55 -2.28 10.53
C ALA A 114 -4.49 -1.63 11.56
N CYS A 115 -3.97 -1.27 12.73
CA CYS A 115 -4.73 -0.62 13.80
C CYS A 115 -5.24 0.76 13.39
N ALA A 116 -4.36 1.64 12.88
CA ALA A 116 -4.71 3.00 12.47
C ALA A 116 -5.75 3.02 11.34
N LEU A 117 -5.68 2.06 10.42
CA LEU A 117 -6.62 1.94 9.30
C LEU A 117 -7.90 1.17 9.68
N GLY A 118 -7.91 0.45 10.80
CA GLY A 118 -8.98 -0.49 11.15
C GLY A 118 -9.05 -1.69 10.19
N TYR A 119 -7.91 -2.09 9.63
CA TYR A 119 -7.80 -3.16 8.65
C TYR A 119 -7.35 -4.47 9.30
N LYS A 120 -7.66 -5.59 8.65
CA LYS A 120 -7.17 -6.93 9.02
C LYS A 120 -5.86 -7.21 8.28
N ILE A 121 -4.98 -7.97 8.92
CA ILE A 121 -3.74 -8.48 8.32
C ILE A 121 -4.00 -9.90 7.80
N THR A 122 -3.71 -10.13 6.52
CA THR A 122 -3.77 -11.47 5.92
C THR A 122 -2.40 -11.83 5.34
N LEU A 123 -1.94 -13.05 5.58
CA LEU A 123 -0.70 -13.57 5.02
C LEU A 123 -0.94 -14.09 3.59
N LEU A 124 0.00 -13.80 2.69
CA LEU A 124 0.06 -14.35 1.33
C LEU A 124 1.20 -15.36 1.15
#